data_AF-A0A2G6HMU4-F1
#
_entry.id   AF-A0A2G6HMU4-F1
#
_cell.length_a   1.000
_cell.length_b   1.000
_cell.length_c   1.000
_cell.angle_alpha   90.00
_cell.angle_beta   90.00
_cell.angle_gamma   90.00
#
_symmetry.space_group_name_H-M   'P 1'
#
loop_
_entity.id
_entity.type
_entity.pdbx_description
1 polymer ?
#
loop_
_entity_poly.entity_id
_entity_poly.type
_entity_poly.pdbx_seq_one_letter_code
_entity_poly.pdbx_strand_id
1 'polypeptide(L)'
;TSCAAANITFGGPYSCQYACIGLGDCAAVCPFDAIEMVNNAPVINPDKCVSCGKCVKACPKGILELQSLKARVWVPCSSKDVAKKVKSVCGVGCIGCKMCVRACPADAVTYEDGMIKIDHKACIEYGPSCEEACMKKCPRDIFRAYHGKEVLAREAA
;
A
#
# COMPACT_ATOMS: atom_id res chain seq x y z
N THR A 1 -12.51 20.84 -3.99
CA THR A 1 -11.25 20.90 -3.20
C THR A 1 -10.38 19.72 -3.58
N SER A 2 -9.12 19.93 -3.93
CA SER A 2 -8.18 18.86 -4.33
C SER A 2 -7.40 18.29 -3.13
N CYS A 3 -6.88 17.07 -3.27
CA CYS A 3 -5.94 16.49 -2.30
C CYS A 3 -4.75 17.42 -2.07
N ALA A 4 -4.21 18.03 -3.13
CA ALA A 4 -3.05 18.94 -3.02
C ALA A 4 -3.34 20.14 -2.09
N ALA A 5 -4.50 20.79 -2.27
CA ALA A 5 -4.91 21.92 -1.44
C ALA A 5 -5.18 21.49 0.02
N ALA A 6 -5.87 20.37 0.21
CA ALA A 6 -6.17 19.84 1.54
C ALA A 6 -4.89 19.43 2.30
N ASN A 7 -3.90 18.88 1.59
CA ASN A 7 -2.63 18.46 2.18
C ASN A 7 -1.86 19.63 2.82
N ILE A 8 -1.89 20.81 2.18
CA ILE A 8 -1.16 21.99 2.64
C ILE A 8 -1.91 22.72 3.77
N THR A 9 -3.24 22.68 3.75
CA THR A 9 -4.08 23.46 4.67
C THR A 9 -4.30 22.77 6.02
N PHE A 10 -4.79 21.53 6.01
CA PHE A 10 -5.11 20.79 7.24
C PHE A 10 -4.59 19.35 7.25
N GLY A 11 -3.90 18.90 6.19
CA GLY A 11 -3.23 17.59 6.14
C GLY A 11 -4.17 16.39 5.93
N GLY A 12 -5.47 16.60 5.82
CA GLY A 12 -6.50 15.56 5.65
C GLY A 12 -7.36 15.34 6.90
N PRO A 13 -8.45 14.56 6.79
CA PRO A 13 -9.43 14.41 7.87
C PRO A 13 -8.98 13.44 8.98
N TYR A 14 -7.89 12.70 8.78
CA TYR A 14 -7.43 11.67 9.71
C TYR A 14 -6.28 12.18 10.60
N SER A 15 -6.20 11.66 11.82
CA SER A 15 -5.09 11.98 12.74
C SER A 15 -3.72 11.54 12.20
N CYS A 16 -3.68 10.52 11.34
CA CYS A 16 -2.47 10.09 10.66
C CYS A 16 -2.14 11.01 9.49
N GLN A 17 -1.01 11.71 9.57
CA GLN A 17 -0.54 12.63 8.51
C GLN A 17 -0.18 11.93 7.20
N TYR A 18 -0.06 10.60 7.21
CA TYR A 18 0.24 9.77 6.05
C TYR A 18 -1.00 9.08 5.48
N ALA A 19 -2.19 9.31 6.03
CA ALA A 19 -3.41 8.70 5.51
C ALA A 19 -3.85 9.34 4.19
N CYS A 20 -4.59 8.58 3.38
CA CYS A 20 -5.29 9.09 2.22
C CYS A 20 -6.23 10.23 2.64
N ILE A 21 -6.26 11.32 1.88
CA ILE A 21 -7.16 12.45 2.16
C ILE A 21 -8.59 12.13 1.72
N GLY A 22 -8.75 11.30 0.67
CA GLY A 22 -10.05 10.86 0.16
C GLY A 22 -10.71 11.77 -0.88
N LEU A 23 -10.04 12.83 -1.35
CA LEU A 23 -10.62 13.77 -2.33
C LEU A 23 -10.49 13.33 -3.80
N GLY A 24 -9.77 12.23 -4.07
CA GLY A 24 -9.82 11.58 -5.38
C GLY A 24 -8.98 12.19 -6.51
N ASP A 25 -7.99 13.05 -6.23
CA ASP A 25 -7.07 13.57 -7.27
C ASP A 25 -6.46 12.45 -8.13
N CYS A 26 -6.14 11.30 -7.52
CA CYS A 26 -5.62 10.13 -8.24
C CYS A 26 -6.62 9.57 -9.27
N ALA A 27 -7.91 9.55 -8.94
CA ALA A 27 -8.97 9.13 -9.85
C ALA A 27 -9.16 10.16 -10.97
N ALA A 28 -9.20 11.45 -10.63
CA ALA A 28 -9.39 12.54 -11.60
C ALA A 28 -8.29 12.61 -12.68
N VAL A 29 -7.04 12.25 -12.36
CA VAL A 29 -5.93 12.25 -13.33
C VAL A 29 -5.81 10.96 -14.15
N CYS A 30 -6.58 9.92 -13.82
CA CYS A 30 -6.48 8.63 -14.47
C CYS A 30 -7.20 8.67 -15.83
N PRO A 31 -6.49 8.57 -16.97
CA PRO A 31 -7.12 8.73 -18.28
C PRO A 31 -7.85 7.45 -18.76
N PHE A 32 -7.83 6.39 -17.94
CA PHE A 32 -8.39 5.07 -18.26
C PHE A 32 -9.56 4.70 -17.34
N ASP A 33 -10.00 5.63 -16.47
CA ASP A 33 -11.05 5.38 -15.48
C ASP A 33 -10.83 4.09 -14.67
N ALA A 34 -9.56 3.84 -14.35
CA ALA A 34 -9.12 2.64 -13.64
C ALA A 34 -9.19 2.78 -12.10
N ILE A 35 -9.57 3.95 -11.58
CA ILE A 35 -9.57 4.24 -10.14
C ILE A 35 -10.96 4.75 -9.75
N GLU A 36 -11.57 4.07 -8.80
CA GLU A 36 -12.85 4.45 -8.19
C GLU A 36 -12.64 4.82 -6.72
N MET A 37 -13.32 5.86 -6.24
CA MET A 37 -13.24 6.25 -4.83
C MET A 37 -14.35 5.56 -4.04
N VAL A 38 -13.98 4.60 -3.20
CA VAL A 38 -14.91 3.85 -2.34
C VAL A 38 -14.53 4.11 -0.89
N ASN A 39 -15.50 4.54 -0.06
CA ASN A 39 -15.26 4.85 1.36
C ASN A 39 -14.08 5.81 1.60
N ASN A 40 -13.94 6.86 0.77
CA ASN A 40 -12.83 7.82 0.80
C ASN A 40 -11.43 7.21 0.56
N ALA A 41 -11.36 6.02 -0.05
CA ALA A 41 -10.11 5.39 -0.46
C ALA A 41 -10.15 4.99 -1.94
N PRO A 42 -9.03 5.09 -2.68
CA PRO A 42 -8.96 4.65 -4.06
C PRO A 42 -8.95 3.13 -4.17
N VAL A 43 -9.85 2.59 -4.98
CA VAL A 43 -9.89 1.19 -5.42
C VAL A 43 -9.48 1.17 -6.89
N ILE A 44 -8.46 0.37 -7.21
CA ILE A 44 -7.88 0.31 -8.55
C ILE A 44 -8.40 -0.94 -9.26
N ASN A 45 -8.99 -0.77 -10.43
CA ASN A 45 -9.31 -1.86 -11.35
C ASN A 45 -8.03 -2.25 -12.12
N PRO A 46 -7.49 -3.46 -11.92
CA PRO A 46 -6.25 -3.89 -12.56
C PRO A 46 -6.40 -4.07 -14.08
N ASP A 47 -7.59 -4.39 -14.59
CA ASP A 47 -7.85 -4.65 -16.02
C ASP A 47 -7.81 -3.36 -16.85
N LYS A 48 -8.19 -2.24 -16.25
CA LYS A 48 -8.10 -0.91 -16.87
C LYS A 48 -6.76 -0.23 -16.65
N CYS A 49 -6.00 -0.67 -15.64
CA CYS A 49 -4.78 0.01 -15.22
C CYS A 49 -3.59 -0.38 -16.10
N VAL A 50 -3.11 0.56 -16.91
CA VAL A 50 -1.91 0.35 -17.76
C VAL A 50 -0.59 0.72 -17.07
N SER A 51 -0.59 0.92 -15.75
CA SER A 51 0.61 1.29 -14.97
C SER A 51 1.33 2.58 -15.44
N CYS A 52 0.58 3.57 -15.93
CA CYS A 52 1.16 4.83 -16.44
C CYS A 52 1.75 5.76 -15.36
N GLY A 53 1.47 5.52 -14.07
CA GLY A 53 2.04 6.28 -12.94
C GLY A 53 1.50 7.70 -12.72
N LYS A 54 0.49 8.15 -13.47
CA LYS A 54 -0.12 9.48 -13.28
C LYS A 54 -0.71 9.67 -11.88
N CYS A 55 -1.40 8.65 -11.37
CA CYS A 55 -1.99 8.66 -10.02
C CYS A 55 -0.93 8.79 -8.92
N VAL A 56 0.22 8.13 -9.08
CA VAL A 56 1.37 8.20 -8.15
C VAL A 56 1.89 9.64 -8.07
N LYS A 57 2.11 10.28 -9.23
CA LYS A 57 2.58 11.68 -9.29
C LYS A 57 1.57 12.67 -8.73
N ALA A 58 0.28 12.43 -8.91
CA ALA A 58 -0.77 13.31 -8.44
C ALA A 58 -1.04 13.21 -6.93
N CYS A 59 -0.60 12.14 -6.27
CA CYS A 59 -0.84 11.93 -4.85
C CYS A 59 0.12 12.79 -4.00
N PRO A 60 -0.34 13.86 -3.32
CA PRO A 60 0.56 14.72 -2.53
C PRO A 60 1.08 14.04 -1.26
N LYS A 61 0.44 12.95 -0.84
CA LYS A 61 0.87 12.14 0.31
C LYS A 61 1.93 11.09 -0.05
N GLY A 62 2.14 10.80 -1.34
CA GLY A 62 3.08 9.79 -1.80
C GLY A 62 2.77 8.37 -1.30
N ILE A 63 1.50 8.03 -1.14
CA ILE A 63 1.04 6.73 -0.60
C ILE A 63 0.73 5.69 -1.69
N LEU A 64 0.75 6.10 -2.96
CA LEU A 64 0.55 5.23 -4.10
C LEU A 64 1.91 4.86 -4.70
N GLU A 65 2.06 3.59 -5.07
CA GLU A 65 3.23 3.07 -5.78
C GLU A 65 2.78 2.17 -6.93
N LEU A 66 3.62 2.05 -7.95
CA LEU A 66 3.38 1.08 -9.02
C LEU A 66 3.82 -0.31 -8.53
N GLN A 67 2.91 -1.27 -8.66
CA GLN A 67 3.10 -2.64 -8.20
C GLN A 67 3.01 -3.62 -9.36
N SER A 68 3.70 -4.75 -9.21
CA SER A 68 3.54 -5.86 -10.16
C SER A 68 2.21 -6.56 -9.91
N LEU A 69 1.47 -6.90 -10.99
CA LEU A 69 0.26 -7.73 -10.89
C LEU A 69 0.52 -9.11 -10.27
N LYS A 70 1.78 -9.55 -10.25
CA LYS A 70 2.21 -10.82 -9.66
C LYS A 70 2.58 -10.69 -8.17
N ALA A 71 2.54 -9.50 -7.59
CA ALA A 71 2.79 -9.30 -6.17
C ALA A 71 1.85 -10.18 -5.34
N ARG A 72 2.33 -10.69 -4.21
CA ARG A 72 1.55 -11.57 -3.32
C ARG A 72 1.05 -10.86 -2.07
N VAL A 73 1.81 -9.87 -1.61
CA VAL A 73 1.53 -9.11 -0.39
C VAL A 73 1.86 -7.65 -0.62
N TRP A 74 1.21 -6.76 0.13
CA TRP A 74 1.47 -5.33 0.15
C TRP A 74 1.18 -4.75 1.54
N VAL A 75 1.65 -3.52 1.80
CA VAL A 75 1.44 -2.82 3.08
C VAL A 75 0.80 -1.45 2.80
N PRO A 76 -0.42 -1.16 3.30
CA PRO A 76 -1.09 0.12 3.10
C PRO A 76 -0.54 1.25 3.99
N CYS A 77 0.24 0.92 5.02
CA CYS A 77 0.77 1.88 5.97
C CYS A 77 2.05 2.55 5.43
N SER A 78 1.97 3.83 5.12
CA SER A 78 3.14 4.67 4.72
C SER A 78 3.65 5.58 5.84
N SER A 79 3.30 5.31 7.10
CA SER A 79 3.79 6.09 8.24
C SER A 79 5.29 5.95 8.41
N LYS A 80 5.99 7.08 8.53
CA LYS A 80 7.42 7.16 8.88
C LYS A 80 7.65 7.54 10.35
N ASP A 81 6.56 7.72 11.10
CA ASP A 81 6.62 8.07 12.51
C ASP A 81 7.21 6.94 13.37
N VAL A 82 7.86 7.32 14.46
CA VAL A 82 8.36 6.37 15.46
C VAL A 82 7.21 5.62 16.14
N ALA A 83 7.49 4.39 16.59
CA ALA A 83 6.50 3.48 17.19
C ALA A 83 5.61 4.12 18.27
N LYS A 84 6.17 5.00 19.11
CA LYS A 84 5.42 5.70 20.17
C LYS A 84 4.30 6.57 19.58
N LYS A 85 4.61 7.34 18.54
CA LYS A 85 3.66 8.23 17.87
C LYS A 85 2.66 7.43 17.02
N VAL A 86 3.11 6.36 16.36
CA VAL A 86 2.18 5.47 15.63
C VAL A 86 1.17 4.85 16.58
N LYS A 87 1.60 4.33 17.74
CA LYS A 87 0.69 3.71 18.72
C LYS A 87 -0.33 4.69 19.30
N SER A 88 0.01 5.97 19.44
CA SER A 88 -0.94 6.99 19.92
C SER A 88 -1.96 7.42 18.86
N VAL A 89 -1.65 7.23 17.57
CA VAL A 89 -2.49 7.73 16.46
C VAL A 89 -3.24 6.61 15.74
N CYS A 90 -2.64 5.42 15.61
CA CYS A 90 -3.15 4.35 14.75
C CYS A 90 -3.06 2.98 15.42
N GLY A 91 -4.24 2.36 15.57
CA GLY A 91 -4.44 1.01 16.13
C GLY A 91 -3.93 -0.14 15.26
N VAL A 92 -3.52 0.12 14.01
CA VAL A 92 -3.00 -0.87 13.05
C VAL A 92 -1.74 -0.39 12.33
N GLY A 93 -1.07 0.66 12.80
CA GLY A 93 0.13 1.18 12.13
C GLY A 93 1.38 0.33 12.36
N CYS A 94 2.34 0.41 11.44
CA CYS A 94 3.66 -0.20 11.59
C CYS A 94 4.41 0.41 12.79
N ILE A 95 4.98 -0.44 13.64
CA ILE A 95 5.74 -0.03 14.83
C ILE A 95 7.24 -0.30 14.69
N GLY A 96 7.72 -0.67 13.50
CA GLY A 96 9.15 -0.90 13.26
C GLY A 96 9.76 -2.09 14.01
N CYS A 97 8.97 -3.10 14.38
CA CYS A 97 9.45 -4.27 15.15
C CYS A 97 10.37 -5.23 14.36
N LYS A 98 10.46 -5.08 13.02
CA LYS A 98 11.26 -5.91 12.10
C LYS A 98 10.96 -7.42 12.15
N MET A 99 9.85 -7.84 12.74
CA MET A 99 9.44 -9.25 12.78
C MET A 99 9.19 -9.81 11.37
N CYS A 100 8.61 -9.01 10.48
CA CYS A 100 8.40 -9.38 9.07
C CYS A 100 9.72 -9.58 8.31
N VAL A 101 10.73 -8.75 8.58
CA VAL A 101 12.09 -8.87 7.99
C VAL A 101 12.70 -10.21 8.40
N ARG A 102 12.68 -10.52 9.69
CA ARG A 102 13.25 -11.77 10.24
C ARG A 102 12.47 -13.02 9.85
N ALA A 103 11.18 -12.88 9.57
CA ALA A 103 10.31 -13.99 9.20
C ALA A 103 10.33 -14.30 7.71
N CYS A 104 10.86 -13.41 6.86
CA CYS A 104 10.85 -13.59 5.42
C CYS A 104 12.01 -14.49 4.99
N PRO A 105 11.77 -15.74 4.54
CA PRO A 105 12.84 -16.63 4.09
C PRO A 105 13.42 -16.24 2.72
N ALA A 106 12.77 -15.31 2.02
CA ALA A 106 13.19 -14.81 0.71
C ALA A 106 14.04 -13.52 0.82
N ASP A 107 14.28 -13.02 2.04
CA ASP A 107 14.90 -11.70 2.30
C ASP A 107 14.24 -10.53 1.54
N ALA A 108 12.99 -10.71 1.11
CA ALA A 108 12.26 -9.75 0.28
C ALA A 108 11.68 -8.58 1.08
N VAL A 109 11.66 -8.63 2.41
CA VAL A 109 11.08 -7.58 3.26
C VAL A 109 12.20 -6.86 3.99
N THR A 110 12.35 -5.56 3.75
CA THR A 110 13.35 -4.72 4.42
C THR A 110 12.68 -3.61 5.23
N TYR A 111 13.41 -3.05 6.18
CA TYR A 111 12.95 -1.93 6.99
C TYR A 111 13.97 -0.79 6.91
N GLU A 112 13.63 0.26 6.17
CA GLU A 112 14.48 1.42 5.89
C GLU A 112 13.66 2.70 6.04
N ASP A 113 14.29 3.76 6.57
CA ASP A 113 13.67 5.09 6.72
C ASP A 113 12.33 5.11 7.47
N GLY A 114 12.17 4.21 8.45
CA GLY A 114 10.94 4.09 9.23
C GLY A 114 9.81 3.37 8.50
N MET A 115 10.05 2.81 7.31
CA MET A 115 9.06 2.16 6.46
C MET A 115 9.48 0.74 6.09
N ILE A 116 8.49 -0.11 5.85
CA ILE A 116 8.72 -1.43 5.27
C ILE A 116 8.77 -1.29 3.77
N LYS A 117 9.83 -1.79 3.14
CA LYS A 117 9.92 -1.94 1.69
C LYS A 117 9.87 -3.43 1.34
N ILE A 118 9.21 -3.76 0.25
CA ILE A 118 9.07 -5.14 -0.22
C ILE A 118 9.70 -5.22 -1.61
N ASP A 119 10.70 -6.09 -1.76
CA ASP A 119 11.19 -6.51 -3.06
C ASP A 119 10.23 -7.55 -3.62
N HIS A 120 9.32 -7.09 -4.48
CA HIS A 120 8.34 -7.96 -5.11
C HIS A 120 8.97 -8.98 -6.05
N LYS A 121 10.14 -8.71 -6.63
CA LYS A 121 10.82 -9.66 -7.51
C LYS A 121 11.29 -10.88 -6.70
N ALA A 122 12.06 -10.64 -5.64
CA ALA A 122 12.52 -11.70 -4.74
C ALA A 122 11.34 -12.46 -4.10
N CYS A 123 10.29 -11.74 -3.69
CA CYS A 123 9.09 -12.35 -3.13
C CYS A 123 8.36 -13.25 -4.15
N ILE A 124 8.31 -12.87 -5.42
CA ILE A 124 7.68 -13.67 -6.48
C ILE A 124 8.53 -14.90 -6.80
N GLU A 125 9.86 -14.74 -6.93
CA GLU A 125 10.80 -15.81 -7.26
C GLU A 125 10.81 -16.93 -6.21
N TYR A 126 10.69 -16.58 -4.92
CA TYR A 126 10.61 -17.57 -3.84
C TYR A 126 9.30 -18.39 -3.86
N GLY A 127 8.20 -17.79 -4.34
CA GLY A 127 6.91 -18.46 -4.42
C GLY A 127 6.17 -18.66 -3.08
N PRO A 128 5.05 -19.40 -3.09
CA PRO A 128 4.12 -19.52 -1.96
C PRO A 128 4.60 -20.36 -0.77
N SER A 129 5.80 -20.94 -0.85
CA SER A 129 6.37 -21.84 0.17
C SER A 129 6.54 -21.20 1.56
N CYS A 130 6.57 -19.87 1.67
CA CYS A 130 6.65 -19.17 2.96
C CYS A 130 5.31 -19.08 3.69
N GLU A 131 4.20 -19.51 3.07
CA GLU A 131 2.83 -19.43 3.61
C GLU A 131 2.52 -18.06 4.26
N GLU A 132 2.97 -17.01 3.56
CA GLU A 132 2.89 -15.62 3.96
C GLU A 132 3.32 -15.34 5.40
N ALA A 133 4.48 -15.87 5.79
CA ALA A 133 5.09 -15.68 7.10
C ALA A 133 5.12 -14.21 7.58
N CYS A 134 5.28 -13.25 6.66
CA CYS A 134 5.24 -11.81 6.97
C CYS A 134 3.87 -11.34 7.50
N MET A 135 2.76 -11.91 7.02
CA MET A 135 1.42 -11.67 7.55
C MET A 135 1.28 -12.31 8.93
N LYS A 136 1.57 -13.61 9.05
CA LYS A 136 1.42 -14.39 10.29
C LYS A 136 2.24 -13.83 11.46
N LYS A 137 3.41 -13.25 11.19
CA LYS A 137 4.31 -12.71 12.23
C LYS A 137 4.10 -11.24 12.53
N CYS A 138 3.26 -10.51 11.79
CA CYS A 138 3.04 -9.10 12.08
C CYS A 138 2.06 -8.93 13.25
N PRO A 139 2.48 -8.42 14.43
CA PRO A 139 1.58 -8.25 15.58
C PRO A 139 0.56 -7.12 15.40
N ARG A 140 0.65 -6.39 14.28
CA ARG A 140 -0.21 -5.25 13.93
C ARG A 140 -1.11 -5.54 12.74
N ASP A 141 -1.00 -6.73 12.14
CA ASP A 141 -1.79 -7.17 10.99
C ASP A 141 -1.85 -6.12 9.85
N ILE A 142 -0.69 -5.56 9.51
CA ILE A 142 -0.61 -4.48 8.49
C ILE A 142 -0.46 -5.03 7.08
N PHE A 143 0.07 -6.24 6.93
CA PHE A 143 0.26 -6.84 5.62
C PHE A 143 -1.09 -7.28 5.09
N ARG A 144 -1.30 -7.07 3.80
CA ARG A 144 -2.49 -7.49 3.08
C ARG A 144 -2.07 -8.39 1.93
N ALA A 145 -2.83 -9.46 1.71
CA ALA A 145 -2.68 -10.25 0.51
C ALA A 145 -3.05 -9.40 -0.72
N TYR A 146 -2.27 -9.52 -1.78
CA TYR A 146 -2.55 -8.87 -3.05
C TYR A 146 -3.25 -9.85 -3.97
N HIS A 147 -4.54 -9.62 -4.18
CA HIS A 147 -5.42 -10.48 -4.96
C HIS A 147 -5.50 -10.05 -6.44
N GLY A 148 -4.45 -9.42 -6.99
CA GLY A 148 -4.47 -8.93 -8.38
C GLY A 148 -4.67 -10.02 -9.43
N LYS A 149 -4.37 -11.28 -9.10
CA LYS A 149 -4.59 -12.45 -9.98
C LYS A 149 -6.00 -13.03 -9.94
N GLU A 150 -6.79 -12.83 -8.88
CA GLU A 150 -8.16 -13.39 -8.83
C GLU A 150 -9.11 -12.67 -9.80
N VAL A 151 -8.73 -11.48 -10.28
CA VAL A 151 -9.41 -10.81 -11.39
C VAL A 151 -9.04 -11.47 -12.73
N LEU A 152 -7.75 -11.72 -12.97
CA LEU A 152 -7.25 -12.39 -14.19
C LEU A 152 -7.68 -13.86 -14.32
N ALA A 153 -7.86 -14.57 -13.20
CA ALA A 153 -8.27 -15.98 -13.19
C ALA A 153 -9.78 -16.18 -13.44
N ARG A 154 -10.60 -15.13 -13.36
CA ARG A 154 -12.04 -15.20 -13.63
C ARG A 154 -12.41 -15.00 -15.11
N GLU A 155 -11.44 -14.68 -15.96
CA GLU A 155 -11.63 -14.56 -17.42
C GLU A 155 -11.06 -15.76 -18.22
N ALA A 156 -10.68 -16.85 -17.53
CA ALA A 156 -10.19 -18.08 -18.15
C ALA A 156 -11.17 -19.26 -17.98
N ALA A 157 -12.48 -19.00 -18.12
CA ALA A 157 -13.52 -20.03 -18.23
C ALA A 157 -14.55 -19.65 -19.31
#